data_AF-A0A9D6JAZ7-F1
#
_entry.id   AF-A0A9D6JAZ7-F1
#
_cell.length_a   1.000
_cell.length_b   1.000
_cell.length_c   1.000
_cell.angle_alpha   90.00
_cell.angle_beta   90.00
_cell.angle_gamma   90.00
#
_symmetry.space_group_name_H-M   'P 1'
#
loop_
_entity.id
_entity.type
_entity.pdbx_description
1 polymer ?
#
loop_
_entity_poly.entity_id
_entity_poly.type
_entity_poly.pdbx_seq_one_letter_code
_entity_poly.pdbx_strand_id
1 'polypeptide(L)'
;IGGAQGTKGESAIAVRARCRRVIRRWLAGYVVALLGIVPIALPCWERLRDTLGRFVTVEAFHVVEYSGLGWLAVSYARAAQTPPRALALLIALIAGVGLLDEAMQVWLPARVFEWSDVFLNWGGSLLGAALCGTLARLMDAINPARRTLSTR
;
A
#
# COMPACT_ATOMS: atom_id res chain seq x y z
N ILE A 1 -16.32 3.36 45.10
CA ILE A 1 -16.36 1.98 44.56
C ILE A 1 -17.43 1.97 43.48
N GLY A 2 -17.04 2.02 42.21
CA GLY A 2 -17.93 2.19 41.07
C GLY A 2 -17.14 1.95 39.80
N GLY A 3 -16.76 0.69 39.58
CA GLY A 3 -15.94 0.28 38.45
C GLY A 3 -16.79 0.23 37.18
N ALA A 4 -16.50 1.11 36.24
CA ALA A 4 -17.08 1.08 34.89
C ALA A 4 -16.59 -0.17 34.13
N GLN A 5 -17.28 -1.30 34.34
CA GLN A 5 -17.22 -2.48 33.48
C GLN A 5 -18.23 -2.26 32.34
N GLY A 6 -17.81 -1.69 31.21
CA GLY A 6 -18.80 -1.28 30.21
C GLY A 6 -18.36 -1.04 28.79
N THR A 7 -17.32 -1.71 28.27
CA THR A 7 -17.08 -1.76 26.81
C THR A 7 -16.47 -3.10 26.36
N LYS A 8 -16.88 -4.23 26.97
CA LYS A 8 -16.49 -5.55 26.47
C LYS A 8 -17.50 -6.02 25.43
N GLY A 9 -17.17 -5.82 24.16
CA GLY A 9 -17.85 -6.47 23.05
C GLY A 9 -18.36 -5.52 22.00
N GLU A 10 -17.46 -4.77 21.35
CA GLU A 10 -17.78 -4.34 19.99
C GLU A 10 -18.02 -5.63 19.19
N SER A 11 -19.27 -5.87 18.76
CA SER A 11 -19.61 -7.11 18.10
C SER A 11 -18.71 -7.30 16.89
N ALA A 12 -18.31 -8.53 16.58
CA ALA A 12 -17.48 -8.82 15.40
C ALA A 12 -18.07 -8.20 14.10
N ILE A 13 -19.39 -8.00 14.07
CA ILE A 13 -20.13 -7.31 13.02
C ILE A 13 -19.73 -5.83 12.93
N ALA A 14 -19.66 -5.12 14.06
CA ALA A 14 -19.27 -3.71 14.12
C ALA A 14 -17.82 -3.49 13.65
N VAL A 15 -16.90 -4.37 14.07
CA VAL A 15 -15.48 -4.34 13.64
C VAL A 15 -15.38 -4.56 12.13
N ARG A 16 -16.09 -5.57 11.58
CA ARG A 16 -16.14 -5.82 10.12
C ARG A 16 -16.75 -4.65 9.34
N ALA A 17 -17.78 -3.99 9.89
CA ALA A 17 -18.40 -2.83 9.26
C ALA A 17 -17.46 -1.61 9.26
N ARG A 18 -16.69 -1.41 10.34
CA ARG A 18 -15.66 -0.38 10.43
C ARG A 18 -14.55 -0.64 9.41
N CYS A 19 -14.01 -1.87 9.35
CA CYS A 19 -12.98 -2.24 8.38
C CYS A 19 -13.45 -2.02 6.94
N ARG A 20 -14.65 -2.49 6.58
CA ARG A 20 -15.23 -2.28 5.24
C ARG A 20 -15.37 -0.80 4.88
N ARG A 21 -15.80 0.05 5.83
CA ARG A 21 -15.86 1.50 5.60
C ARG A 21 -14.49 2.12 5.35
N VAL A 22 -13.46 1.69 6.10
CA VAL A 22 -12.10 2.16 5.90
C VAL A 22 -11.56 1.74 4.53
N ILE A 23 -11.75 0.47 4.13
CA ILE A 23 -11.35 -0.02 2.80
C ILE A 23 -12.02 0.80 1.71
N ARG A 24 -13.35 0.99 1.78
CA ARG A 24 -14.08 1.75 0.76
C ARG A 24 -13.59 3.19 0.66
N ARG A 25 -13.30 3.84 1.79
CA ARG A 25 -12.77 5.21 1.81
C ARG A 25 -11.36 5.29 1.21
N TRP A 26 -10.51 4.32 1.53
CA TRP A 26 -9.17 4.24 0.95
C TRP A 26 -9.20 3.95 -0.54
N LEU A 27 -10.01 3.00 -0.97
CA LEU A 27 -10.16 2.65 -2.38
C LEU A 27 -10.70 3.85 -3.17
N ALA A 28 -11.72 4.54 -2.63
CA ALA A 28 -12.24 5.77 -3.22
C ALA A 28 -11.18 6.87 -3.27
N GLY A 29 -10.42 7.08 -2.19
CA GLY A 29 -9.34 8.06 -2.15
C GLY A 29 -8.22 7.76 -3.14
N TYR A 30 -7.84 6.49 -3.27
CA TYR A 30 -6.86 6.03 -4.27
C TYR A 30 -7.37 6.25 -5.69
N VAL A 31 -8.61 5.86 -5.99
CA VAL A 31 -9.21 6.09 -7.32
C VAL A 31 -9.30 7.58 -7.63
N VAL A 32 -9.72 8.42 -6.68
CA VAL A 32 -9.76 9.88 -6.87
C VAL A 32 -8.36 10.46 -7.07
N ALA A 33 -7.38 10.01 -6.30
CA ALA A 33 -5.99 10.44 -6.47
C ALA A 33 -5.47 10.04 -7.85
N LEU A 34 -5.74 8.81 -8.30
CA LEU A 34 -5.33 8.32 -9.61
C LEU A 34 -5.99 9.12 -10.72
N LEU A 35 -7.31 9.33 -10.65
CA LEU A 35 -8.05 10.14 -11.62
C LEU A 35 -7.68 11.63 -11.60
N GLY A 36 -7.21 12.17 -10.48
CA GLY A 36 -6.78 13.57 -10.36
C GLY A 36 -5.33 13.80 -10.78
N ILE A 37 -4.44 12.89 -10.38
CA ILE A 37 -3.01 12.97 -10.65
C ILE A 37 -2.71 12.64 -12.11
N VAL A 38 -3.29 11.57 -12.66
CA VAL A 38 -3.01 11.11 -14.04
C VAL A 38 -3.18 12.21 -15.09
N PRO A 39 -4.29 12.96 -15.18
CA PRO A 39 -4.45 14.00 -16.19
C PRO A 39 -3.57 15.24 -15.97
N ILE A 40 -3.06 15.47 -14.76
CA ILE A 40 -2.11 16.55 -14.46
C ILE A 40 -0.67 16.09 -14.74
N ALA A 41 -0.38 14.84 -14.41
CA ALA A 41 0.92 14.22 -14.60
C ALA A 41 1.20 14.01 -16.09
N LEU A 42 0.23 13.55 -16.88
CA LEU A 42 0.39 13.31 -18.33
C LEU A 42 1.06 14.47 -19.11
N PRO A 43 0.57 15.72 -19.06
CA PRO A 43 1.20 16.84 -19.77
C PRO A 43 2.45 17.39 -19.08
N CYS A 44 2.62 17.16 -17.78
CA CYS A 44 3.78 17.63 -17.02
C CYS A 44 4.94 16.63 -17.02
N TRP A 45 4.67 15.36 -17.31
CA TRP A 45 5.60 14.25 -17.16
C TRP A 45 6.79 14.38 -18.09
N GLU A 46 6.58 14.80 -19.35
CA GLU A 46 7.70 15.00 -20.27
C GLU A 46 8.67 16.06 -19.75
N ARG A 47 8.16 17.22 -19.30
CA ARG A 47 8.99 18.28 -18.72
C ARG A 47 9.66 17.86 -17.42
N LEU A 48 8.94 17.14 -16.55
CA LEU A 48 9.46 16.67 -15.28
C LEU A 48 10.54 15.61 -15.49
N ARG A 49 10.32 14.66 -16.41
CA ARG A 49 11.28 13.64 -16.82
C ARG A 49 12.53 14.27 -17.40
N ASP A 50 12.41 15.27 -18.27
CA ASP A 50 13.59 15.90 -18.87
C ASP A 50 14.40 16.70 -17.84
N THR A 51 13.74 17.19 -16.78
CA THR A 51 14.39 17.91 -15.65
C THR A 51 15.00 16.95 -14.62
N LEU A 52 14.28 15.89 -14.25
CA LEU A 52 14.69 14.90 -13.24
C LEU A 52 15.55 13.77 -13.80
N GLY A 53 15.52 13.53 -15.12
CA GLY A 53 16.12 12.40 -15.83
C GLY A 53 17.64 12.32 -15.77
N ARG A 54 18.30 13.27 -15.09
CA ARG A 54 19.73 13.17 -14.73
C ARG A 54 19.98 12.64 -13.33
N PHE A 55 18.99 12.62 -12.45
CA PHE A 55 19.14 12.30 -11.02
C PHE A 55 18.18 11.22 -10.51
N VAL A 56 17.00 11.08 -11.10
CA VAL A 56 15.99 10.08 -10.71
C VAL A 56 15.49 9.38 -11.95
N THR A 57 15.79 8.09 -12.06
CA THR A 57 15.34 7.27 -13.18
C THR A 57 13.89 6.85 -12.97
N VAL A 58 13.18 6.47 -14.05
CA VAL A 58 11.77 6.03 -13.98
C VAL A 58 11.61 4.82 -13.06
N GLU A 59 12.60 3.94 -13.08
CA GLU A 59 12.71 2.74 -12.24
C GLU A 59 12.75 3.10 -10.75
N ALA A 60 13.39 4.21 -10.38
CA ALA A 60 13.41 4.66 -8.99
C ALA A 60 12.01 5.09 -8.51
N PHE A 61 11.20 5.71 -9.39
CA PHE A 61 9.81 6.03 -9.08
C PHE A 61 8.98 4.76 -8.88
N HIS A 62 9.13 3.77 -9.76
CA HIS A 62 8.45 2.49 -9.62
C HIS A 62 8.79 1.84 -8.26
N VAL A 63 10.08 1.76 -7.92
CA VAL A 63 10.50 1.18 -6.63
C VAL A 63 9.88 1.94 -5.45
N VAL A 64 9.89 3.26 -5.45
CA VAL A 64 9.34 4.08 -4.35
C VAL A 64 7.82 3.93 -4.24
N GLU A 65 7.10 4.06 -5.36
CA GLU A 65 5.64 3.96 -5.41
C GLU A 65 5.16 2.60 -4.92
N TYR A 66 5.69 1.52 -5.50
CA TYR A 66 5.28 0.18 -5.15
C TYR A 66 5.74 -0.20 -3.73
N SER A 67 6.90 0.30 -3.25
CA SER A 67 7.28 0.19 -1.83
C SER A 67 6.26 0.88 -0.91
N GLY A 68 5.78 2.06 -1.28
CA GLY A 68 4.72 2.74 -0.55
C GLY A 68 3.43 1.89 -0.48
N LEU A 69 3.01 1.31 -1.59
CA LEU A 69 1.82 0.45 -1.65
C LEU A 69 1.97 -0.79 -0.76
N GLY A 70 3.11 -1.49 -0.83
CA GLY A 70 3.41 -2.62 0.02
C GLY A 70 3.43 -2.28 1.51
N TRP A 71 4.02 -1.14 1.86
CA TRP A 71 4.05 -0.64 3.24
C TRP A 71 2.63 -0.35 3.75
N LEU A 72 1.82 0.35 2.95
CA LEU A 72 0.43 0.68 3.28
C LEU A 72 -0.42 -0.57 3.46
N ALA A 73 -0.24 -1.57 2.60
CA ALA A 73 -0.92 -2.86 2.71
C ALA A 73 -0.65 -3.56 4.05
N VAL A 74 0.62 -3.64 4.46
CA VAL A 74 0.99 -4.25 5.76
C VAL A 74 0.50 -3.40 6.93
N SER A 75 0.65 -2.08 6.86
CA SER A 75 0.18 -1.15 7.89
C SER A 75 -1.32 -1.28 8.13
N TYR A 76 -2.09 -1.31 7.03
CA TYR A 76 -3.53 -1.52 7.07
C TYR A 76 -3.88 -2.90 7.61
N ALA A 77 -3.25 -3.95 7.09
CA ALA A 77 -3.53 -5.33 7.51
C ALA A 77 -3.30 -5.51 9.02
N ARG A 78 -2.24 -4.91 9.57
CA ARG A 78 -1.99 -4.91 11.02
C ARG A 78 -3.07 -4.16 11.78
N ALA A 79 -3.43 -2.94 11.35
CA ALA A 79 -4.45 -2.13 12.02
C ALA A 79 -5.83 -2.80 12.01
N ALA A 80 -6.17 -3.50 10.93
CA ALA A 80 -7.42 -4.22 10.77
C ALA A 80 -7.38 -5.66 11.29
N GLN A 81 -6.26 -6.11 11.89
CA GLN A 81 -6.05 -7.50 12.32
C GLN A 81 -6.40 -8.52 11.21
N THR A 82 -6.01 -8.17 9.99
CA THR A 82 -6.34 -8.91 8.78
C THR A 82 -5.67 -10.29 8.82
N PRO A 83 -6.40 -11.38 8.50
CA PRO A 83 -5.81 -12.71 8.50
C PRO A 83 -4.69 -12.80 7.46
N PRO A 84 -3.65 -13.62 7.68
CA PRO A 84 -2.50 -13.72 6.78
C PRO A 84 -2.87 -13.99 5.32
N ARG A 85 -3.93 -14.80 5.07
CA ARG A 85 -4.44 -15.10 3.73
C ARG A 85 -4.94 -13.85 3.00
N ALA A 86 -5.61 -12.94 3.70
CA ALA A 86 -6.13 -11.70 3.12
C ALA A 86 -5.00 -10.68 2.89
N LEU A 87 -3.97 -10.66 3.74
CA LEU A 87 -2.75 -9.90 3.48
C LEU A 87 -2.01 -10.43 2.23
N ALA A 88 -1.87 -11.75 2.10
CA ALA A 88 -1.27 -12.37 0.92
C ALA A 88 -2.05 -12.00 -0.36
N LEU A 89 -3.38 -12.03 -0.30
CA LEU A 89 -4.23 -11.58 -1.41
C LEU A 89 -4.02 -10.09 -1.71
N LEU A 90 -3.92 -9.22 -0.70
CA LEU A 90 -3.70 -7.79 -0.89
C LEU A 90 -2.34 -7.51 -1.57
N ILE A 91 -1.28 -8.21 -1.15
CA ILE A 91 0.04 -8.12 -1.78
C ILE A 91 -0.03 -8.64 -3.23
N ALA A 92 -0.72 -9.76 -3.47
CA ALA A 92 -0.91 -10.29 -4.83
C ALA A 92 -1.70 -9.33 -5.73
N LEU A 93 -2.70 -8.63 -5.19
CA LEU A 93 -3.44 -7.60 -5.94
C LEU A 93 -2.56 -6.41 -6.30
N ILE A 94 -1.70 -5.95 -5.38
CA ILE A 94 -0.74 -4.87 -5.67
C ILE A 94 0.26 -5.29 -6.75
N ALA A 95 0.76 -6.53 -6.67
CA ALA A 95 1.60 -7.09 -7.74
C ALA A 95 0.83 -7.16 -9.09
N GLY A 96 -0.45 -7.52 -9.04
CA GLY A 96 -1.34 -7.49 -10.20
C GLY A 96 -1.53 -6.08 -10.78
N VAL A 97 -1.57 -5.04 -9.95
CA VAL A 97 -1.58 -3.64 -10.41
C VAL A 97 -0.31 -3.32 -11.19
N GLY A 98 0.87 -3.74 -10.69
CA GLY A 98 2.13 -3.55 -11.40
C GLY A 98 2.19 -4.23 -12.77
N LEU A 99 1.57 -5.40 -12.91
CA LEU A 99 1.44 -6.06 -14.21
C LEU A 99 0.43 -5.34 -15.12
N LEU A 100 -0.67 -4.84 -14.56
CA LEU A 100 -1.68 -4.11 -15.33
C LEU A 100 -1.14 -2.77 -15.84
N ASP A 101 -0.32 -2.10 -15.04
CA ASP A 101 0.34 -0.84 -15.41
C ASP A 101 1.24 -1.05 -16.65
N GLU A 102 2.06 -2.10 -16.65
CA GLU A 102 2.87 -2.48 -17.82
C GLU A 102 2.02 -2.92 -19.02
N ALA A 103 0.94 -3.69 -18.78
CA ALA A 103 0.01 -4.06 -19.85
C ALA A 103 -0.67 -2.82 -20.47
N MET A 104 -0.92 -1.78 -19.67
CA MET A 104 -1.50 -0.51 -20.14
C MET A 104 -0.55 0.28 -21.03
N GLN A 105 0.76 0.12 -20.85
CA GLN A 105 1.76 0.80 -21.68
C GLN A 105 1.68 0.42 -23.16
N VAL A 106 1.11 -0.75 -23.50
CA VAL A 106 0.88 -1.18 -24.90
C VAL A 106 0.02 -0.18 -25.69
N TRP A 107 -0.81 0.61 -25.01
CA TRP A 107 -1.65 1.64 -25.64
C TRP A 107 -1.02 3.03 -25.66
N LEU A 108 0.17 3.21 -25.08
CA LEU A 108 0.86 4.50 -25.02
C LEU A 108 1.93 4.58 -26.11
N PRO A 109 1.88 5.59 -27.01
CA PRO A 109 2.92 5.77 -28.00
C PRO A 109 4.27 6.03 -27.31
N ALA A 110 5.33 5.40 -27.79
CA ALA A 110 6.71 5.46 -27.25
C ALA A 110 6.97 4.71 -25.93
N ARG A 111 6.05 3.85 -25.48
CA ARG A 111 6.31 2.89 -24.40
C ARG A 111 6.28 1.45 -24.91
N VAL A 112 7.05 0.58 -24.27
CA VAL A 112 7.09 -0.85 -24.55
C VAL A 112 6.90 -1.60 -23.25
N PHE A 113 6.22 -2.74 -23.32
CA PHE A 113 6.08 -3.62 -22.17
C PHE A 113 7.47 -4.16 -21.79
N GLU A 114 7.90 -3.94 -20.54
CA GLU A 114 9.17 -4.45 -20.03
C GLU A 114 8.97 -5.33 -18.80
N TRP A 115 9.42 -6.59 -18.87
CA TRP A 115 9.34 -7.50 -17.73
C TRP A 115 10.16 -7.01 -16.52
N SER A 116 11.24 -6.26 -16.76
CA SER A 116 12.02 -5.59 -15.71
C SER A 116 11.15 -4.71 -14.83
N ASP A 117 10.25 -3.94 -15.43
CA ASP A 117 9.38 -3.01 -14.69
C ASP A 117 8.36 -3.77 -13.85
N VAL A 118 7.79 -4.86 -14.38
CA VAL A 118 6.93 -5.77 -13.59
C VAL A 118 7.68 -6.28 -12.36
N PHE A 119 8.93 -6.75 -12.53
CA PHE A 119 9.72 -7.25 -11.41
C PHE A 119 10.12 -6.16 -10.42
N LEU A 120 10.39 -4.93 -10.88
CA LEU A 120 10.66 -3.78 -10.02
C LEU A 120 9.42 -3.40 -9.20
N ASN A 121 8.24 -3.41 -9.81
CA ASN A 121 6.97 -3.14 -9.15
C ASN A 121 6.68 -4.19 -8.06
N TRP A 122 6.90 -5.47 -8.37
CA TRP A 122 6.75 -6.56 -7.40
C TRP A 122 7.79 -6.47 -6.28
N GLY A 123 9.05 -6.25 -6.65
CA GLY A 123 10.17 -6.12 -5.73
C GLY A 123 9.99 -4.95 -4.76
N GLY A 124 9.58 -3.78 -5.26
CA GLY A 124 9.23 -2.61 -4.45
C GLY A 124 8.12 -2.94 -3.46
N SER A 125 7.02 -3.53 -3.92
CA SER A 125 5.90 -3.94 -3.05
C SER A 125 6.34 -4.87 -1.92
N LEU A 126 7.15 -5.87 -2.22
CA LEU A 126 7.69 -6.78 -1.22
C LEU A 126 8.66 -6.08 -0.25
N LEU A 127 9.51 -5.18 -0.76
CA LEU A 127 10.45 -4.39 0.03
C LEU A 127 9.69 -3.52 1.05
N GLY A 128 8.72 -2.74 0.60
CA GLY A 128 7.89 -1.89 1.48
C GLY A 128 7.14 -2.68 2.54
N ALA A 129 6.57 -3.82 2.15
CA ALA A 129 5.91 -4.73 3.08
C ALA A 129 6.87 -5.27 4.15
N ALA A 130 8.07 -5.70 3.73
CA ALA A 130 9.11 -6.22 4.62
C ALA A 130 9.64 -5.15 5.59
N LEU A 131 9.89 -3.93 5.09
CA LEU A 131 10.33 -2.80 5.92
C LEU A 131 9.28 -2.44 6.97
N CYS A 132 8.01 -2.34 6.58
CA CYS A 132 6.90 -2.09 7.50
C CYS A 132 6.81 -3.16 8.60
N GLY A 133 6.87 -4.44 8.19
CA GLY A 133 6.83 -5.57 9.11
C GLY A 133 8.00 -5.58 10.09
N THR A 134 9.20 -5.29 9.61
CA THR A 134 10.43 -5.24 10.42
C THR A 134 10.40 -4.09 11.41
N LEU A 135 10.07 -2.87 10.96
CA LEU A 135 9.96 -1.71 11.84
C LEU A 135 8.91 -1.93 12.93
N ALA A 136 7.76 -2.49 12.58
CA ALA A 136 6.72 -2.78 13.56
C ALA A 136 7.19 -3.79 14.61
N ARG A 137 7.92 -4.84 14.21
CA ARG A 137 8.53 -5.81 15.15
C ARG A 137 9.56 -5.16 16.06
N LEU A 138 10.41 -4.29 15.52
CA LEU A 138 11.41 -3.55 16.30
C LEU A 138 10.74 -2.64 17.33
N MET A 139 9.70 -1.90 16.93
CA MET A 139 8.93 -1.07 17.85
C MET A 139 8.25 -1.90 18.95
N ASP A 140 7.70 -3.07 18.61
CA ASP A 140 7.09 -3.98 19.59
C ASP A 140 8.13 -4.56 20.57
N ALA A 141 9.39 -4.73 20.13
CA ALA A 141 10.50 -5.18 20.97
C ALA A 141 11.01 -4.08 21.90
N ILE A 142 11.10 -2.84 21.42
CA ILE A 142 11.51 -1.66 22.21
C ILE A 142 10.43 -1.27 23.22
N ASN A 143 9.15 -1.46 22.90
CA ASN A 143 8.03 -1.11 23.76
C ASN A 143 7.09 -2.30 24.02
N PRO A 144 7.42 -3.19 24.97
CA PRO A 144 6.59 -4.37 25.28
C PRO A 144 5.18 -4.02 25.76
N ALA A 145 4.99 -2.85 26.39
CA ALA A 145 3.69 -2.37 26.85
C ALA A 145 2.72 -2.09 25.67
N ARG A 146 3.24 -1.85 24.46
CA ARG A 146 2.43 -1.74 23.24
C ARG A 146 1.86 -3.09 22.79
N ARG A 147 2.57 -4.19 23.10
CA ARG A 147 2.20 -5.55 22.72
C ARG A 147 0.98 -6.06 23.48
N THR A 148 0.86 -5.71 24.77
CA THR A 148 -0.27 -6.11 25.62
C THR A 148 -1.58 -5.43 25.24
N LEU A 149 -1.51 -4.27 24.56
CA LEU A 149 -2.66 -3.56 24.01
C LEU A 149 -3.15 -4.14 22.68
N SER A 150 -2.33 -4.89 21.93
CA SER A 150 -2.74 -5.45 20.63
C SER A 150 -3.32 -6.88 20.72
N THR A 151 -3.09 -7.58 21.84
CA THR A 151 -3.58 -8.96 22.07
C THR A 151 -4.92 -9.03 22.82
N ARG A 152 -5.54 -7.89 23.14
CA ARG A 152 -6.83 -7.80 23.82
C ARG A 152 -7.89 -7.29 22.85
#